data_AF-A0A7C7VVV0-F1
#
_entry.id   AF-A0A7C7VVV0-F1
#
_cell.length_a   1.000
_cell.length_b   1.000
_cell.length_c   1.000
_cell.angle_alpha   90.00
_cell.angle_beta   90.00
_cell.angle_gamma   90.00
#
_symmetry.space_group_name_H-M   'P 1'
#
loop_
_entity.id
_entity.type
_entity.pdbx_description
1 polymer ?
#
loop_
_entity_poly.entity_id
_entity_poly.type
_entity_poly.pdbx_seq_one_letter_code
_entity_poly.pdbx_strand_id
1 'polypeptide(L)'
;MKKLFVVVALSLGLSGAVASGAPSLQVEPQEFEFGQVIEGIMVQATFTLTNVGDEPLVFTQKVHTACGCTSAPLERDQLAPGESMELVVYFDSTGFGGQQVERTAELYTNDPHREKTILIIRGYVEEAAPFQDSASSLNYSFYVLVDLRSPEEFARGHLLGAVNIPFQELSEWLDRLPREVVVYLYDTGGEQGTQAAQFLQGEGYLAARAISGGLLGWWEAVGDAFFVWGEGVEPIAPTGTPYYGGYVIQPQYVARSYQVILDFRSPEEYAAGHFPGAVNLTREQLPEWVAALPPIGKGKLYIWCVDADGTSACQAAQWLQQSGYPDARCITGGLREWQNRYGEGLLWSETR
;
A
#
# COMPACT_ATOMS: atom_id res chain seq x y z
N MET A 1 95.18 -38.79 20.68
CA MET A 1 94.17 -39.22 19.68
C MET A 1 93.05 -38.18 19.67
N LYS A 2 92.99 -37.35 18.62
CA LYS A 2 91.97 -36.29 18.46
C LYS A 2 90.63 -36.93 18.11
N LYS A 3 89.59 -36.71 18.91
CA LYS A 3 88.21 -37.07 18.54
C LYS A 3 87.46 -35.81 18.12
N LEU A 4 87.04 -35.84 16.86
CA LEU A 4 86.31 -34.84 16.10
C LEU A 4 84.82 -34.92 16.49
N PHE A 5 84.22 -33.82 16.94
CA PHE A 5 82.76 -33.72 17.10
C PHE A 5 82.20 -32.98 15.88
N VAL A 6 81.35 -33.66 15.12
CA VAL A 6 80.59 -33.12 13.99
C VAL A 6 79.31 -32.50 14.54
N VAL A 7 79.09 -31.22 14.24
CA VAL A 7 77.84 -30.50 14.47
C VAL A 7 76.91 -30.79 13.28
N VAL A 8 75.76 -31.44 13.53
CA VAL A 8 74.67 -31.57 12.56
C VAL A 8 73.69 -30.43 12.83
N ALA A 9 73.62 -29.49 11.89
CA ALA A 9 72.61 -28.43 11.89
C ALA A 9 71.29 -29.02 11.38
N LEU A 10 70.29 -29.08 12.26
CA LEU A 10 68.92 -29.47 11.92
C LEU A 10 68.20 -28.23 11.36
N SER A 11 67.98 -28.18 10.05
CA SER A 11 67.13 -27.16 9.42
C SER A 11 65.66 -27.46 9.74
N LEU A 12 65.05 -26.67 10.64
CA LEU A 12 63.61 -26.60 10.78
C LEU A 12 63.01 -26.01 9.49
N GLY A 13 62.29 -26.83 8.72
CA GLY A 13 61.40 -26.32 7.70
C GLY A 13 60.23 -25.61 8.37
N LEU A 14 60.08 -24.30 8.14
CA LEU A 14 58.82 -23.61 8.37
C LEU A 14 57.82 -24.13 7.34
N SER A 15 56.93 -25.03 7.75
CA SER A 15 55.66 -25.24 7.05
C SER A 15 54.80 -24.01 7.31
N GLY A 16 54.87 -23.02 6.43
CA GLY A 16 53.86 -21.97 6.37
C GLY A 16 52.53 -22.62 5.99
N ALA A 17 51.61 -22.69 6.94
CA ALA A 17 50.20 -22.84 6.59
C ALA A 17 49.84 -21.56 5.82
N VAL A 18 49.66 -21.70 4.51
CA VAL A 18 49.05 -20.66 3.70
C VAL A 18 47.61 -20.58 4.19
N ALA A 19 47.27 -19.54 4.97
CA ALA A 19 45.88 -19.17 5.14
C ALA A 19 45.39 -18.81 3.73
N SER A 20 44.64 -19.70 3.10
CA SER A 20 43.98 -19.40 1.85
C SER A 20 42.94 -18.35 2.15
N GLY A 21 43.15 -17.13 1.67
CA GLY A 21 42.12 -16.11 1.79
C GLY A 21 40.85 -16.58 1.08
N ALA A 22 39.71 -16.42 1.73
CA ALA A 22 38.40 -16.84 1.25
C ALA A 22 37.32 -15.86 1.74
N PRO A 23 36.31 -15.58 0.90
CA PRO A 23 35.16 -14.82 1.34
C PRO A 23 34.37 -15.64 2.38
N SER A 24 33.76 -14.97 3.36
CA SER A 24 32.91 -15.66 4.32
C SER A 24 31.74 -14.81 4.78
N LEU A 25 30.52 -15.32 4.61
CA LEU A 25 29.30 -14.61 5.00
C LEU A 25 28.95 -14.92 6.47
N GLN A 26 28.90 -13.86 7.29
CA GLN A 26 28.23 -13.87 8.59
C GLN A 26 26.90 -13.14 8.49
N VAL A 27 25.87 -13.66 9.16
CA VAL A 27 24.54 -13.04 9.24
C VAL A 27 24.12 -12.92 10.71
N GLU A 28 23.65 -11.74 11.11
CA GLU A 28 23.14 -11.48 12.46
C GLU A 28 21.84 -10.63 12.45
N PRO A 29 20.74 -11.11 13.07
CA PRO A 29 20.52 -12.50 13.49
C PRO A 29 20.47 -13.45 12.28
N GLN A 30 20.34 -14.77 12.46
CA GLN A 30 19.99 -15.69 11.35
C GLN A 30 18.52 -16.12 11.40
N GLU A 31 17.89 -16.01 12.57
CA GLU A 31 16.46 -16.24 12.79
C GLU A 31 15.83 -14.99 13.41
N PHE A 32 14.69 -14.56 12.88
CA PHE A 32 13.92 -13.43 13.39
C PHE A 32 12.56 -13.91 13.90
N GLU A 33 12.27 -13.58 15.16
CA GLU A 33 11.01 -13.88 15.83
C GLU A 33 10.15 -12.61 15.89
N PHE A 34 9.10 -12.55 15.08
CA PHE A 34 8.20 -11.39 15.10
C PHE A 34 7.15 -11.46 16.23
N GLY A 35 7.14 -12.54 17.00
CA GLY A 35 6.17 -12.74 18.07
C GLY A 35 4.78 -12.95 17.51
N GLN A 36 3.88 -12.00 17.78
CA GLN A 36 2.47 -12.08 17.45
C GLN A 36 2.03 -10.81 16.73
N VAL A 37 1.45 -10.96 15.53
CA VAL A 37 0.94 -9.86 14.71
C VAL A 37 -0.47 -10.16 14.23
N ILE A 38 -1.26 -9.12 13.96
CA ILE A 38 -2.59 -9.29 13.36
C ILE A 38 -2.42 -9.50 11.85
N GLU A 39 -3.23 -10.40 11.29
CA GLU A 39 -3.33 -10.61 9.84
C GLU A 39 -3.51 -9.28 9.08
N GLY A 40 -2.72 -9.12 8.01
CA GLY A 40 -2.66 -7.91 7.20
C GLY A 40 -1.48 -6.99 7.51
N ILE A 41 -0.73 -7.23 8.59
CA ILE A 41 0.54 -6.54 8.88
C ILE A 41 1.67 -7.09 8.00
N MET A 42 2.48 -6.18 7.45
CA MET A 42 3.74 -6.46 6.78
C MET A 42 4.86 -6.52 7.82
N VAL A 43 5.26 -7.74 8.14
CA VAL A 43 6.40 -7.99 9.02
C VAL A 43 7.68 -7.61 8.28
N GLN A 44 8.54 -6.83 8.94
CA GLN A 44 9.88 -6.47 8.45
C GLN A 44 10.93 -7.10 9.37
N ALA A 45 11.77 -7.97 8.81
CA ALA A 45 12.86 -8.62 9.51
C ALA A 45 14.20 -8.15 8.93
N THR A 46 14.98 -7.44 9.72
CA THR A 46 16.30 -6.92 9.30
C THR A 46 17.40 -7.89 9.70
N PHE A 47 18.25 -8.23 8.73
CA PHE A 47 19.41 -9.09 8.87
C PHE A 47 20.67 -8.31 8.49
N THR A 48 21.69 -8.30 9.35
CA THR A 48 22.99 -7.71 9.02
C THR A 48 23.84 -8.77 8.33
N LEU A 49 24.21 -8.51 7.07
CA LEU A 49 25.10 -9.36 6.27
C LEU A 49 26.51 -8.76 6.34
N THR A 50 27.50 -9.54 6.78
CA THR A 50 28.89 -9.09 6.89
C THR A 50 29.83 -10.06 6.20
N ASN A 51 30.74 -9.56 5.38
CA ASN A 51 31.85 -10.36 4.89
C ASN A 51 32.97 -10.40 5.95
N VAL A 52 33.06 -11.49 6.69
CA VAL A 52 34.13 -11.71 7.70
C VAL A 52 35.36 -12.42 7.13
N GLY A 53 35.33 -12.72 5.83
CA GLY A 53 36.48 -13.22 5.08
C GLY A 53 37.46 -12.11 4.72
N ASP A 54 38.54 -12.50 4.06
CA ASP A 54 39.63 -11.64 3.59
C ASP A 54 39.65 -11.47 2.06
N GLU A 55 38.69 -12.06 1.35
CA GLU A 55 38.43 -11.86 -0.09
C GLU A 55 37.00 -11.34 -0.33
N PRO A 56 36.71 -10.69 -1.48
CA PRO A 56 35.37 -10.18 -1.78
C PRO A 56 34.29 -11.27 -1.83
N LEU A 57 33.21 -11.07 -1.09
CA LEU A 57 32.02 -11.94 -1.07
C LEU A 57 31.03 -11.46 -2.14
N VAL A 58 30.62 -12.36 -3.02
CA VAL A 58 29.67 -12.09 -4.11
C VAL A 58 28.41 -12.92 -3.90
N PHE A 59 27.24 -12.27 -3.98
CA PHE A 59 25.94 -12.92 -4.03
C PHE A 59 25.68 -13.40 -5.45
N THR A 60 25.67 -14.71 -5.64
CA THR A 60 25.66 -15.34 -6.98
C THR A 60 24.28 -15.38 -7.61
N GLN A 61 23.23 -15.13 -6.82
CA GLN A 61 21.83 -15.16 -7.23
C GLN A 61 21.05 -14.07 -6.50
N LYS A 62 19.89 -13.69 -7.06
CA LYS A 62 18.88 -12.95 -6.28
C LYS A 62 18.44 -13.80 -5.09
N VAL A 63 18.02 -13.14 -4.01
CA VAL A 63 17.49 -13.84 -2.83
C VAL A 63 16.27 -14.67 -3.24
N HIS A 64 16.28 -15.95 -2.89
CA HIS A 64 15.16 -16.85 -3.17
C HIS A 64 14.25 -16.93 -1.96
N THR A 65 12.96 -16.65 -2.15
CA THR A 65 11.93 -16.75 -1.11
C THR A 65 10.97 -17.88 -1.42
N ALA A 66 10.40 -18.52 -0.39
CA ALA A 66 9.57 -19.72 -0.54
C ALA A 66 8.20 -19.47 -1.22
N CYS A 67 7.69 -18.24 -1.19
CA CYS A 67 6.36 -17.84 -1.68
C CYS A 67 6.37 -16.38 -2.16
N GLY A 68 5.37 -15.99 -2.94
CA GLY A 68 5.12 -14.58 -3.28
C GLY A 68 4.72 -13.69 -2.08
N CYS A 69 4.49 -14.30 -0.91
CA CYS A 69 4.20 -13.61 0.35
C CYS A 69 5.45 -13.06 1.07
N THR A 70 6.64 -13.34 0.55
CA THR A 70 7.91 -12.91 1.13
C THR A 70 8.82 -12.28 0.07
N SER A 71 9.38 -11.12 0.35
CA SER A 71 10.36 -10.44 -0.53
C SER A 71 11.60 -10.04 0.26
N ALA A 72 12.75 -10.03 -0.41
CA ALA A 72 14.04 -9.74 0.20
C ALA A 72 14.93 -9.05 -0.84
N PRO A 73 14.66 -7.78 -1.18
CA PRO A 73 15.45 -7.06 -2.16
C PRO A 73 16.88 -6.87 -1.64
N LEU A 74 17.86 -7.29 -2.45
CA LEU A 74 19.27 -7.11 -2.14
C LEU A 74 19.76 -5.82 -2.81
N GLU A 75 20.28 -4.88 -2.03
CA GLU A 75 20.72 -3.56 -2.54
C GLU A 75 21.95 -3.66 -3.45
N ARG A 76 22.84 -4.62 -3.16
CA ARG A 76 24.11 -4.84 -3.84
C ARG A 76 24.50 -6.30 -3.82
N ASP A 77 25.18 -6.75 -4.86
CA ASP A 77 25.57 -8.14 -5.06
C ASP A 77 26.99 -8.47 -4.57
N GLN A 78 27.68 -7.55 -3.90
CA GLN A 78 29.03 -7.77 -3.39
C GLN A 78 29.31 -7.02 -2.08
N LEU A 79 30.13 -7.63 -1.22
CA LEU A 79 30.72 -7.04 -0.01
C LEU A 79 32.24 -7.20 0.00
N ALA A 80 32.96 -6.11 0.21
CA ALA A 80 34.41 -6.14 0.47
C ALA A 80 34.72 -6.80 1.83
N PRO A 81 35.96 -7.26 2.06
CA PRO A 81 36.38 -7.76 3.37
C PRO A 81 36.08 -6.76 4.50
N GLY A 82 35.40 -7.23 5.55
CA GLY A 82 34.97 -6.43 6.70
C GLY A 82 33.76 -5.52 6.46
N GLU A 83 33.17 -5.55 5.27
CA GLU A 83 32.02 -4.72 4.92
C GLU A 83 30.70 -5.39 5.33
N SER A 84 29.74 -4.55 5.75
CA SER A 84 28.39 -4.96 6.15
C SER A 84 27.31 -4.25 5.35
N MET A 85 26.16 -4.90 5.17
CA MET A 85 24.91 -4.31 4.69
C MET A 85 23.71 -4.86 5.45
N GLU A 86 22.61 -4.10 5.46
CA GLU A 86 21.33 -4.62 5.91
C GLU A 86 20.60 -5.30 4.76
N LEU A 87 19.92 -6.40 5.07
CA LEU A 87 18.91 -7.02 4.23
C LEU A 87 17.59 -7.04 5.01
N VAL A 88 16.59 -6.33 4.50
CA VAL A 88 15.24 -6.38 5.05
C VAL A 88 14.45 -7.43 4.28
N VAL A 89 13.93 -8.41 5.01
CA VAL A 89 12.99 -9.38 4.47
C VAL A 89 11.59 -9.01 4.92
N TYR A 90 10.70 -8.83 3.94
CA TYR A 90 9.30 -8.48 4.14
C TYR A 90 8.46 -9.74 4.08
N PHE A 91 7.52 -9.89 5.02
CA PHE A 91 6.50 -10.93 5.01
C PHE A 91 5.11 -10.31 5.12
N ASP A 92 4.28 -10.51 4.08
CA ASP A 92 2.88 -10.10 4.09
C ASP A 92 2.03 -11.17 4.80
N SER A 93 1.52 -10.84 5.99
CA SER A 93 0.73 -11.77 6.80
C SER A 93 -0.72 -11.95 6.32
N THR A 94 -1.12 -11.27 5.23
CA THR A 94 -2.46 -11.42 4.63
C THR A 94 -2.72 -12.86 4.21
N GLY A 95 -3.82 -13.46 4.68
CA GLY A 95 -4.20 -14.85 4.42
C GLY A 95 -3.62 -15.87 5.41
N PHE A 96 -2.90 -15.42 6.45
CA PHE A 96 -2.27 -16.27 7.45
C PHE A 96 -2.97 -16.24 8.83
N GLY A 97 -4.16 -15.62 8.94
CA GLY A 97 -4.91 -15.56 10.20
C GLY A 97 -5.05 -16.91 10.92
N GLY A 98 -4.71 -16.93 12.20
CA GLY A 98 -4.78 -18.12 13.07
C GLY A 98 -3.63 -19.12 12.91
N GLN A 99 -2.57 -18.78 12.18
CA GLN A 99 -1.49 -19.72 11.84
C GLN A 99 -0.18 -19.43 12.58
N GLN A 100 0.53 -20.49 12.94
CA GLN A 100 1.97 -20.44 13.23
C GLN A 100 2.71 -20.42 11.90
N VAL A 101 3.49 -19.37 11.66
CA VAL A 101 4.16 -19.14 10.38
C VAL A 101 5.66 -19.23 10.57
N GLU A 102 6.31 -19.97 9.66
CA GLU A 102 7.75 -19.93 9.42
C GLU A 102 7.96 -19.69 7.92
N ARG A 103 8.74 -18.67 7.55
CA ARG A 103 9.14 -18.32 6.18
C ARG A 103 10.66 -18.28 6.08
N THR A 104 11.18 -18.52 4.88
CA THR A 104 12.63 -18.52 4.62
C THR A 104 13.01 -17.59 3.47
N ALA A 105 14.20 -17.01 3.59
CA ALA A 105 14.91 -16.32 2.52
C ALA A 105 16.30 -16.93 2.37
N GLU A 106 16.66 -17.32 1.15
CA GLU A 106 17.88 -18.07 0.85
C GLU A 106 18.88 -17.17 0.10
N LEU A 107 20.07 -17.05 0.69
CA LEU A 107 21.22 -16.35 0.12
C LEU A 107 22.19 -17.36 -0.50
N TYR A 108 22.63 -17.08 -1.72
CA TYR A 108 23.64 -17.87 -2.43
C TYR A 108 24.88 -17.02 -2.66
N THR A 109 26.05 -17.51 -2.25
CA THR A 109 27.31 -16.76 -2.30
C THR A 109 28.47 -17.59 -2.83
N ASN A 110 29.59 -16.94 -3.11
CA ASN A 110 30.86 -17.59 -3.44
C ASN A 110 31.69 -18.05 -2.21
N ASP A 111 31.12 -18.04 -0.99
CA ASP A 111 31.76 -18.61 0.20
C ASP A 111 32.00 -20.12 -0.02
N PRO A 112 33.27 -20.58 -0.05
CA PRO A 112 33.60 -21.97 -0.37
C PRO A 112 33.22 -22.96 0.75
N HIS A 113 32.95 -22.47 1.95
CA HIS A 113 32.52 -23.27 3.09
C HIS A 113 31.00 -23.27 3.25
N ARG A 114 30.31 -22.23 2.75
CA ARG A 114 28.86 -22.07 2.84
C ARG A 114 28.28 -21.33 1.64
N GLU A 115 28.09 -22.06 0.55
CA GLU A 115 27.46 -21.51 -0.65
C GLU A 115 26.04 -20.97 -0.37
N LYS A 116 25.27 -21.67 0.47
CA LYS A 116 23.87 -21.33 0.80
C LYS A 116 23.71 -20.98 2.28
N THR A 117 23.12 -19.81 2.55
CA THR A 117 22.70 -19.37 3.89
C THR A 117 21.19 -19.16 3.92
N ILE A 118 20.50 -19.70 4.93
CA ILE A 118 19.04 -19.58 5.08
C ILE A 118 18.74 -18.65 6.25
N LEU A 119 17.94 -17.63 5.97
CA LEU A 119 17.36 -16.73 6.96
C LEU A 119 15.94 -17.20 7.26
N ILE A 120 15.55 -17.16 8.53
CA ILE A 120 14.24 -17.63 8.99
C ILE A 120 13.48 -16.47 9.63
N ILE A 121 12.20 -16.36 9.32
CA ILE A 121 11.25 -15.44 9.94
C ILE A 121 10.10 -16.28 10.48
N ARG A 122 9.81 -16.18 11.77
CA ARG A 122 8.71 -16.96 12.36
C ARG A 122 7.99 -16.23 13.48
N GLY A 123 6.78 -16.71 13.76
CA GLY A 123 5.86 -16.17 14.74
C GLY A 123 4.42 -16.57 14.46
N TYR A 124 3.50 -15.99 15.23
CA TYR A 124 2.07 -16.26 15.15
C TYR A 124 1.32 -15.11 14.48
N VAL A 125 0.40 -15.43 13.58
CA VAL A 125 -0.51 -14.46 12.97
C VAL A 125 -1.89 -14.62 13.59
N GLU A 126 -2.36 -13.61 14.31
CA GLU A 126 -3.72 -13.53 14.82
C GLU A 126 -4.71 -13.36 13.67
N GLU A 127 -5.88 -13.98 13.80
CA GLU A 127 -7.00 -13.77 12.89
C GLU A 127 -7.49 -12.31 12.99
N ALA A 128 -7.61 -11.64 11.84
CA ALA A 128 -8.16 -10.29 11.81
C ALA A 128 -9.62 -10.28 12.26
N ALA A 129 -10.01 -9.30 13.07
CA ALA A 129 -11.41 -9.09 13.41
C ALA A 129 -12.21 -8.69 12.15
N PRO A 130 -13.55 -8.88 12.11
CA PRO A 130 -14.36 -8.58 10.91
C PRO A 130 -14.28 -7.13 10.40
N PHE A 131 -13.84 -6.19 11.24
CA PHE A 131 -13.64 -4.78 10.91
C PHE A 131 -12.19 -4.43 10.57
N GLN A 132 -11.27 -5.38 10.63
CA GLN A 132 -9.86 -5.22 10.24
C GLN A 132 -9.64 -5.77 8.84
N ASP A 133 -8.83 -5.08 8.04
CA ASP A 133 -8.43 -5.55 6.72
C ASP A 133 -7.04 -4.98 6.37
N SER A 134 -6.37 -5.59 5.40
CA SER A 134 -5.00 -5.22 5.02
C SER A 134 -4.96 -3.93 4.20
N ALA A 135 -3.84 -3.20 4.28
CA ALA A 135 -3.56 -2.10 3.35
C ALA A 135 -3.55 -2.56 1.87
N SER A 136 -3.19 -3.81 1.60
CA SER A 136 -3.28 -4.40 0.25
C SER A 136 -4.71 -4.53 -0.26
N SER A 137 -5.66 -4.89 0.60
CA SER A 137 -7.08 -4.97 0.25
C SER A 137 -7.63 -3.60 -0.14
N LEU A 138 -7.28 -2.55 0.61
CA LEU A 138 -7.62 -1.17 0.23
C LEU A 138 -6.94 -0.80 -1.10
N ASN A 139 -5.62 -1.00 -1.24
CA ASN A 139 -4.90 -0.63 -2.46
C ASN A 139 -5.49 -1.30 -3.72
N TYR A 140 -5.88 -2.58 -3.62
CA TYR A 140 -6.49 -3.31 -4.73
C TYR A 140 -7.87 -2.79 -5.12
N SER A 141 -8.67 -2.33 -4.14
CA SER A 141 -10.03 -1.85 -4.38
C SER A 141 -10.12 -0.33 -4.60
N PHE A 142 -9.05 0.40 -4.30
CA PHE A 142 -9.05 1.86 -4.29
C PHE A 142 -9.31 2.44 -5.68
N TYR A 143 -10.14 3.48 -5.71
CA TYR A 143 -10.36 4.31 -6.89
C TYR A 143 -10.48 5.77 -6.47
N VAL A 144 -10.17 6.67 -7.41
CA VAL A 144 -10.44 8.11 -7.26
C VAL A 144 -11.70 8.45 -8.05
N LEU A 145 -12.60 9.19 -7.42
CA LEU A 145 -13.79 9.74 -8.07
C LEU A 145 -13.56 11.24 -8.32
N VAL A 146 -13.67 11.66 -9.57
CA VAL A 146 -13.33 13.01 -10.02
C VAL A 146 -14.56 13.67 -10.66
N ASP A 147 -14.97 14.79 -10.06
CA ASP A 147 -15.99 15.68 -10.60
C ASP A 147 -15.34 16.76 -11.47
N LEU A 148 -15.64 16.73 -12.76
CA LEU A 148 -15.07 17.61 -13.78
C LEU A 148 -15.78 18.95 -13.92
N ARG A 149 -16.85 19.18 -13.15
CA ARG A 149 -17.65 20.40 -13.23
C ARG A 149 -16.97 21.56 -12.52
N SER A 150 -17.57 22.75 -12.65
CA SER A 150 -17.11 23.93 -11.92
C SER A 150 -17.21 23.74 -10.39
N PRO A 151 -16.38 24.45 -9.59
CA PRO A 151 -16.49 24.44 -8.13
C PRO A 151 -17.88 24.80 -7.62
N GLU A 152 -18.59 25.71 -8.29
CA GLU A 152 -19.95 26.11 -7.93
C GLU A 152 -20.98 24.99 -8.20
N GLU A 153 -20.80 24.21 -9.26
CA GLU A 153 -21.64 23.03 -9.53
C GLU A 153 -21.37 21.92 -8.51
N PHE A 154 -20.11 21.67 -8.20
CA PHE A 154 -19.69 20.70 -7.19
C PHE A 154 -20.26 21.07 -5.82
N ALA A 155 -20.09 22.33 -5.38
CA ALA A 155 -20.56 22.80 -4.07
C ALA A 155 -22.09 22.73 -3.90
N ARG A 156 -22.86 22.86 -4.99
CA ARG A 156 -24.32 22.67 -4.94
C ARG A 156 -24.73 21.23 -4.69
N GLY A 157 -24.01 20.29 -5.29
CA GLY A 157 -24.16 18.87 -4.98
C GLY A 157 -23.33 17.99 -5.89
N HIS A 158 -22.76 16.94 -5.32
CA HIS A 158 -21.79 16.04 -5.95
C HIS A 158 -21.88 14.64 -5.32
N LEU A 159 -21.16 13.67 -5.88
CA LEU A 159 -21.12 12.31 -5.33
C LEU A 159 -20.17 12.26 -4.12
N LEU A 160 -20.59 11.61 -3.03
CA LEU A 160 -19.81 11.49 -1.78
C LEU A 160 -18.37 11.01 -2.03
N GLY A 161 -17.38 11.75 -1.54
CA GLY A 161 -15.96 11.39 -1.72
C GLY A 161 -15.38 11.73 -3.10
N ALA A 162 -16.11 12.44 -3.96
CA ALA A 162 -15.56 12.98 -5.19
C ALA A 162 -14.60 14.14 -4.92
N VAL A 163 -13.51 14.19 -5.68
CA VAL A 163 -12.58 15.33 -5.76
C VAL A 163 -13.02 16.21 -6.92
N ASN A 164 -13.16 17.52 -6.72
CA ASN A 164 -13.42 18.45 -7.81
C ASN A 164 -12.13 18.82 -8.55
N ILE A 165 -12.05 18.44 -9.82
CA ILE A 165 -10.97 18.81 -10.73
C ILE A 165 -11.63 19.29 -12.01
N PRO A 166 -11.88 20.61 -12.17
CA PRO A 166 -12.57 21.14 -13.34
C PRO A 166 -11.91 20.66 -14.64
N PHE A 167 -12.71 20.35 -15.65
CA PHE A 167 -12.23 19.75 -16.90
C PHE A 167 -11.07 20.53 -17.55
N GLN A 168 -11.10 21.86 -17.48
CA GLN A 168 -10.04 22.69 -18.05
C GLN A 168 -8.71 22.59 -17.29
N GLU A 169 -8.73 22.20 -16.02
CA GLU A 169 -7.56 22.08 -15.14
C GLU A 169 -6.96 20.68 -15.16
N LEU A 170 -7.66 19.68 -15.69
CA LEU A 170 -7.28 18.25 -15.61
C LEU A 170 -5.84 17.95 -16.05
N SER A 171 -5.32 18.65 -17.07
CA SER A 171 -3.94 18.48 -17.55
C SER A 171 -2.88 18.87 -16.51
N GLU A 172 -3.19 19.81 -15.61
CA GLU A 172 -2.30 20.25 -14.54
C GLU A 172 -2.24 19.22 -13.40
N TRP A 173 -3.21 18.31 -13.35
CA TRP A 173 -3.33 17.28 -12.33
C TRP A 173 -2.65 15.96 -12.66
N LEU A 174 -2.03 15.81 -13.84
CA LEU A 174 -1.35 14.58 -14.23
C LEU A 174 -0.34 14.13 -13.17
N ASP A 175 0.51 15.01 -12.66
CA ASP A 175 1.53 14.61 -11.68
C ASP A 175 0.97 14.24 -10.30
N ARG A 176 -0.28 14.60 -9.99
CA ARG A 176 -0.97 14.27 -8.73
C ARG A 176 -1.88 13.05 -8.85
N LEU A 177 -2.50 12.83 -10.01
CA LEU A 177 -3.41 11.72 -10.21
C LEU A 177 -2.67 10.38 -10.11
N PRO A 178 -3.22 9.39 -9.39
CA PRO A 178 -2.60 8.08 -9.28
C PRO A 178 -2.76 7.27 -10.57
N ARG A 179 -1.63 6.80 -11.12
CA ARG A 179 -1.59 6.10 -12.42
C ARG A 179 -2.05 4.65 -12.36
N GLU A 180 -1.87 4.00 -11.22
CA GLU A 180 -2.06 2.55 -11.07
C GLU A 180 -3.46 2.15 -10.58
N VAL A 181 -4.26 3.12 -10.16
CA VAL A 181 -5.63 2.89 -9.66
C VAL A 181 -6.67 3.37 -10.67
N VAL A 182 -7.92 2.97 -10.47
CA VAL A 182 -9.02 3.42 -11.32
C VAL A 182 -9.32 4.90 -11.02
N VAL A 183 -9.44 5.70 -12.07
CA VAL A 183 -9.92 7.09 -11.99
C VAL A 183 -11.28 7.16 -12.67
N TYR A 184 -12.35 7.30 -11.87
CA TYR A 184 -13.70 7.52 -12.36
C TYR A 184 -13.94 9.02 -12.53
N LEU A 185 -14.33 9.42 -13.74
CA LEU A 185 -14.53 10.81 -14.11
C LEU A 185 -16.00 11.04 -14.42
N TYR A 186 -16.57 12.15 -13.97
CA TYR A 186 -17.91 12.53 -14.39
C TYR A 186 -18.08 14.04 -14.48
N ASP A 187 -18.96 14.45 -15.38
CA ASP A 187 -19.55 15.77 -15.49
C ASP A 187 -21.07 15.64 -15.37
N THR A 188 -21.81 16.70 -15.67
CA THR A 188 -23.29 16.65 -15.61
C THR A 188 -23.85 15.65 -16.63
N GLY A 189 -23.34 15.66 -17.88
CA GLY A 189 -23.95 14.93 -19.00
C GLY A 189 -23.16 13.75 -19.59
N GLY A 190 -21.90 13.56 -19.24
CA GLY A 190 -21.05 12.45 -19.70
C GLY A 190 -20.08 12.82 -20.85
N GLU A 191 -20.22 13.99 -21.47
CA GLU A 191 -19.39 14.39 -22.61
C GLU A 191 -17.97 14.74 -22.18
N GLN A 192 -17.82 15.63 -21.21
CA GLN A 192 -16.49 16.00 -20.69
C GLN A 192 -15.85 14.81 -19.98
N GLY A 193 -16.63 14.00 -19.27
CA GLY A 193 -16.16 12.74 -18.70
C GLY A 193 -15.51 11.82 -19.75
N THR A 194 -16.17 11.62 -20.89
CA THR A 194 -15.65 10.79 -21.98
C THR A 194 -14.34 11.35 -22.54
N GLN A 195 -14.30 12.66 -22.80
CA GLN A 195 -13.10 13.33 -23.33
C GLN A 195 -11.94 13.24 -22.33
N ALA A 196 -12.20 13.45 -21.05
CA ALA A 196 -11.22 13.33 -19.97
C ALA A 196 -10.67 11.91 -19.84
N ALA A 197 -11.53 10.89 -19.88
CA ALA A 197 -11.10 9.50 -19.79
C ALA A 197 -10.22 9.09 -20.97
N GLN A 198 -10.56 9.56 -22.17
CA GLN A 198 -9.73 9.35 -23.37
C GLN A 198 -8.38 10.07 -23.26
N PHE A 199 -8.37 11.32 -22.79
CA PHE A 199 -7.16 12.09 -22.55
C PHE A 199 -6.23 11.40 -21.54
N LEU A 200 -6.74 11.06 -20.35
CA LEU A 200 -5.95 10.37 -19.32
C LEU A 200 -5.42 9.02 -19.81
N GLN A 201 -6.19 8.23 -20.57
CA GLN A 201 -5.65 7.00 -21.15
C GLN A 201 -4.51 7.25 -22.14
N GLY A 202 -4.58 8.32 -22.94
CA GLY A 202 -3.48 8.77 -23.80
C GLY A 202 -2.21 9.11 -23.01
N GLU A 203 -2.38 9.66 -21.81
CA GLU A 203 -1.30 9.98 -20.86
C GLU A 203 -0.85 8.80 -19.99
N GLY A 204 -1.37 7.58 -20.25
CA GLY A 204 -0.96 6.35 -19.58
C GLY A 204 -1.80 5.91 -18.37
N TYR A 205 -2.90 6.60 -18.06
CA TYR A 205 -3.87 6.18 -17.02
C TYR A 205 -4.83 5.15 -17.62
N LEU A 206 -4.34 3.95 -17.89
CA LEU A 206 -5.07 2.92 -18.65
C LEU A 206 -6.41 2.51 -18.01
N ALA A 207 -6.54 2.70 -16.71
CA ALA A 207 -7.75 2.41 -15.93
C ALA A 207 -8.74 3.58 -15.85
N ALA A 208 -8.45 4.76 -16.42
CA ALA A 208 -9.37 5.90 -16.36
C ALA A 208 -10.69 5.60 -17.11
N ARG A 209 -11.83 5.86 -16.47
CA ARG A 209 -13.16 5.61 -17.03
C ARG A 209 -14.10 6.77 -16.75
N ALA A 210 -14.94 7.11 -17.72
CA ALA A 210 -16.02 8.07 -17.52
C ALA A 210 -17.27 7.38 -16.94
N ILE A 211 -18.00 7.99 -16.02
CA ILE A 211 -19.33 7.51 -15.65
C ILE A 211 -20.27 7.75 -16.84
N SER A 212 -20.86 6.67 -17.35
CA SER A 212 -21.75 6.68 -18.52
C SER A 212 -22.93 7.63 -18.31
N GLY A 213 -23.03 8.68 -19.12
CA GLY A 213 -24.07 9.72 -19.02
C GLY A 213 -23.86 10.76 -17.91
N GLY A 214 -22.69 10.76 -17.24
CA GLY A 214 -22.42 11.68 -16.14
C GLY A 214 -23.41 11.55 -14.97
N LEU A 215 -23.71 12.67 -14.32
CA LEU A 215 -24.73 12.71 -13.26
C LEU A 215 -26.16 12.42 -13.77
N LEU A 216 -26.47 12.74 -15.03
CA LEU A 216 -27.75 12.36 -15.64
C LEU A 216 -27.91 10.84 -15.69
N GLY A 217 -26.91 10.15 -16.24
CA GLY A 217 -26.89 8.69 -16.31
C GLY A 217 -26.88 8.05 -14.92
N TRP A 218 -26.17 8.65 -13.95
CA TRP A 218 -26.23 8.24 -12.56
C TRP A 218 -27.65 8.31 -12.00
N TRP A 219 -28.31 9.45 -12.15
CA TRP A 219 -29.67 9.66 -11.66
C TRP A 219 -30.67 8.69 -12.31
N GLU A 220 -30.56 8.47 -13.61
CA GLU A 220 -31.40 7.51 -14.34
C GLU A 220 -31.21 6.07 -13.84
N ALA A 221 -29.98 5.66 -13.54
CA ALA A 221 -29.64 4.29 -13.18
C ALA A 221 -29.85 3.98 -11.69
N VAL A 222 -29.48 4.90 -10.80
CA VAL A 222 -29.44 4.68 -9.35
C VAL A 222 -30.06 5.80 -8.52
N GLY A 223 -30.66 6.82 -9.14
CA GLY A 223 -31.35 7.91 -8.45
C GLY A 223 -30.40 8.88 -7.74
N ASP A 224 -30.80 9.31 -6.55
CA ASP A 224 -30.03 10.19 -5.65
C ASP A 224 -28.99 9.44 -4.80
N ALA A 225 -28.71 8.17 -5.14
CA ALA A 225 -27.74 7.38 -4.40
C ALA A 225 -26.38 8.10 -4.34
N PHE A 226 -25.83 8.25 -3.13
CA PHE A 226 -24.54 8.87 -2.82
C PHE A 226 -24.43 10.37 -3.13
N PHE A 227 -25.52 11.07 -3.48
CA PHE A 227 -25.49 12.52 -3.67
C PHE A 227 -25.41 13.28 -2.35
N VAL A 228 -24.35 14.05 -2.19
CA VAL A 228 -24.21 15.07 -1.14
C VAL A 228 -24.68 16.41 -1.70
N TRP A 229 -25.45 17.15 -0.92
CA TRP A 229 -25.97 18.46 -1.29
C TRP A 229 -25.32 19.54 -0.41
N GLY A 230 -25.11 20.72 -1.00
CA GLY A 230 -24.63 21.88 -0.25
C GLY A 230 -25.61 22.27 0.86
N GLU A 231 -25.11 22.92 1.91
CA GLU A 231 -25.94 23.38 3.01
C GLU A 231 -27.08 24.29 2.50
N GLY A 232 -28.32 23.96 2.86
CA GLY A 232 -29.51 24.70 2.43
C GLY A 232 -29.88 24.56 0.94
N VAL A 233 -29.19 23.71 0.18
CA VAL A 233 -29.51 23.41 -1.22
C VAL A 233 -30.58 22.33 -1.27
N GLU A 234 -31.69 22.61 -1.95
CA GLU A 234 -32.74 21.61 -2.19
C GLU A 234 -32.26 20.55 -3.20
N PRO A 235 -32.40 19.24 -2.91
CA PRO A 235 -32.07 18.19 -3.86
C PRO A 235 -32.87 18.28 -5.15
N ILE A 236 -32.19 18.47 -6.28
CA ILE A 236 -32.83 18.60 -7.60
C ILE A 236 -32.14 17.66 -8.58
N ALA A 237 -32.93 16.85 -9.29
CA ALA A 237 -32.42 15.99 -10.34
C ALA A 237 -31.62 16.78 -11.39
N PRO A 238 -30.45 16.28 -11.84
CA PRO A 238 -29.73 16.91 -12.95
C PRO A 238 -30.63 16.93 -14.20
N THR A 239 -30.47 17.96 -15.02
CA THR A 239 -31.25 18.16 -16.25
C THR A 239 -30.35 18.23 -17.47
N GLY A 240 -30.85 17.81 -18.63
CA GLY A 240 -30.10 17.79 -19.89
C GLY A 240 -30.35 16.51 -20.68
N THR A 241 -29.41 16.19 -21.59
CA THR A 241 -29.44 14.95 -22.37
C THR A 241 -28.14 14.19 -22.10
N PRO A 242 -28.20 12.92 -21.66
CA PRO A 242 -27.00 12.15 -21.37
C PRO A 242 -26.25 11.82 -22.66
N TYR A 243 -24.92 11.89 -22.57
CA TYR A 243 -23.99 11.48 -23.60
C TYR A 243 -23.34 10.14 -23.21
N TYR A 244 -23.42 9.16 -24.12
CA TYR A 244 -22.85 7.84 -23.93
C TYR A 244 -21.71 7.62 -24.92
N GLY A 245 -20.49 7.83 -24.44
CA GLY A 245 -19.25 7.72 -25.22
C GLY A 245 -18.46 6.43 -25.01
N GLY A 246 -17.21 6.44 -25.49
CA GLY A 246 -16.24 5.37 -25.25
C GLY A 246 -15.58 5.47 -23.87
N TYR A 247 -14.89 4.42 -23.43
CA TYR A 247 -14.17 4.38 -22.16
C TYR A 247 -15.05 4.63 -20.91
N VAL A 248 -16.33 4.25 -21.00
CA VAL A 248 -17.29 4.46 -19.92
C VAL A 248 -17.39 3.26 -18.96
N ILE A 249 -17.83 3.54 -17.73
CA ILE A 249 -18.34 2.58 -16.75
C ILE A 249 -19.82 2.88 -16.48
N GLN A 250 -20.63 1.85 -16.31
CA GLN A 250 -22.05 2.03 -15.98
C GLN A 250 -22.22 2.43 -14.50
N PRO A 251 -23.10 3.38 -14.15
CA PRO A 251 -23.28 3.86 -12.77
C PRO A 251 -23.53 2.75 -11.74
N GLN A 252 -24.33 1.73 -12.09
CA GLN A 252 -24.61 0.59 -11.21
C GLN A 252 -23.37 -0.22 -10.81
N TYR A 253 -22.31 -0.20 -11.63
CA TYR A 253 -21.07 -0.90 -11.31
C TYR A 253 -20.18 -0.11 -10.34
N VAL A 254 -20.28 1.22 -10.35
CA VAL A 254 -19.64 2.06 -9.33
C VAL A 254 -20.43 1.97 -8.03
N ALA A 255 -21.76 2.12 -8.10
CA ALA A 255 -22.65 2.09 -6.94
C ALA A 255 -22.64 0.78 -6.14
N ARG A 256 -22.39 -0.38 -6.77
CA ARG A 256 -22.34 -1.70 -6.07
C ARG A 256 -21.07 -1.92 -5.24
N SER A 257 -20.08 -1.06 -5.39
CA SER A 257 -18.79 -1.10 -4.68
C SER A 257 -18.35 0.32 -4.35
N TYR A 258 -19.30 1.14 -3.90
CA TYR A 258 -19.05 2.54 -3.61
C TYR A 258 -18.25 2.64 -2.32
N GLN A 259 -17.18 3.42 -2.32
CA GLN A 259 -16.30 3.55 -1.16
C GLN A 259 -16.19 5.01 -0.70
N VAL A 260 -15.94 5.18 0.60
CA VAL A 260 -15.50 6.44 1.20
C VAL A 260 -14.43 6.14 2.24
N ILE A 261 -13.44 7.03 2.38
CA ILE A 261 -12.38 6.92 3.37
C ILE A 261 -12.61 7.98 4.44
N LEU A 262 -12.59 7.58 5.72
CA LEU A 262 -12.65 8.46 6.87
C LEU A 262 -11.28 8.47 7.53
N ASP A 263 -10.67 9.65 7.62
CA ASP A 263 -9.37 9.86 8.24
C ASP A 263 -9.55 10.50 9.61
N PHE A 264 -9.19 9.75 10.65
CA PHE A 264 -9.34 10.13 12.05
C PHE A 264 -8.08 10.79 12.65
N ARG A 265 -7.08 11.13 11.83
CA ARG A 265 -5.92 11.91 12.27
C ARG A 265 -6.27 13.37 12.47
N SER A 266 -5.33 14.13 13.04
CA SER A 266 -5.46 15.58 13.13
C SER A 266 -5.54 16.24 11.74
N PRO A 267 -6.16 17.43 11.62
CA PRO A 267 -6.18 18.19 10.37
C PRO A 267 -4.78 18.45 9.80
N GLU A 268 -3.78 18.64 10.66
CA GLU A 268 -2.40 18.85 10.26
C GLU A 268 -1.78 17.60 9.60
N GLU A 269 -1.98 16.42 10.21
CA GLU A 269 -1.52 15.14 9.65
C GLU A 269 -2.25 14.80 8.34
N TYR A 270 -3.55 15.09 8.28
CA TYR A 270 -4.35 14.95 7.07
C TYR A 270 -3.82 15.83 5.94
N ALA A 271 -3.61 17.13 6.21
CA ALA A 271 -3.10 18.09 5.23
C ALA A 271 -1.68 17.74 4.75
N ALA A 272 -0.87 17.10 5.60
CA ALA A 272 0.47 16.63 5.23
C ALA A 272 0.43 15.52 4.16
N GLY A 273 -0.58 14.64 4.20
CA GLY A 273 -0.71 13.53 3.26
C GLY A 273 -1.90 12.64 3.60
N HIS A 274 -2.90 12.53 2.72
CA HIS A 274 -4.12 11.73 2.92
C HIS A 274 -4.64 11.14 1.60
N PHE A 275 -5.54 10.16 1.65
CA PHE A 275 -6.10 9.59 0.42
C PHE A 275 -7.00 10.60 -0.32
N PRO A 276 -6.94 10.65 -1.67
CA PRO A 276 -7.84 11.47 -2.48
C PRO A 276 -9.31 11.21 -2.13
N GLY A 277 -10.05 12.27 -1.82
CA GLY A 277 -11.47 12.18 -1.50
C GLY A 277 -11.79 11.61 -0.11
N ALA A 278 -10.78 11.40 0.75
CA ALA A 278 -11.02 11.08 2.15
C ALA A 278 -11.71 12.24 2.88
N VAL A 279 -12.41 11.92 3.96
CA VAL A 279 -13.06 12.89 4.84
C VAL A 279 -12.30 12.91 6.15
N ASN A 280 -11.71 14.05 6.51
CA ASN A 280 -11.10 14.24 7.83
C ASN A 280 -12.18 14.54 8.88
N LEU A 281 -12.27 13.72 9.92
CA LEU A 281 -13.20 13.94 11.02
C LEU A 281 -12.71 13.26 12.31
N THR A 282 -13.08 13.81 13.46
CA THR A 282 -12.77 13.18 14.75
C THR A 282 -13.81 12.11 15.10
N ARG A 283 -13.47 11.18 16.00
CA ARG A 283 -14.41 10.11 16.40
C ARG A 283 -15.69 10.63 17.04
N GLU A 284 -15.64 11.79 17.66
CA GLU A 284 -16.79 12.47 18.25
C GLU A 284 -17.77 12.98 17.19
N GLN A 285 -17.27 13.33 16.00
CA GLN A 285 -18.08 13.77 14.86
C GLN A 285 -18.71 12.61 14.08
N LEU A 286 -18.20 11.39 14.24
CA LEU A 286 -18.63 10.21 13.48
C LEU A 286 -20.15 9.93 13.54
N PRO A 287 -20.83 9.99 14.71
CA PRO A 287 -22.26 9.75 14.76
C PRO A 287 -23.09 10.77 13.98
N GLU A 288 -22.70 12.04 14.01
CA GLU A 288 -23.34 13.12 13.26
C GLU A 288 -23.10 12.95 11.76
N TRP A 289 -21.86 12.64 11.37
CA TRP A 289 -21.52 12.36 9.97
C TRP A 289 -22.31 11.17 9.41
N VAL A 290 -22.46 10.08 10.19
CA VAL A 290 -23.28 8.93 9.81
C VAL A 290 -24.76 9.29 9.67
N ALA A 291 -25.28 10.13 10.56
CA ALA A 291 -26.66 10.60 10.47
C ALA A 291 -26.92 11.48 9.22
N ALA A 292 -25.87 12.11 8.69
CA ALA A 292 -25.89 12.95 7.50
C ALA A 292 -25.54 12.19 6.20
N LEU A 293 -25.31 10.87 6.25
CA LEU A 293 -24.99 10.09 5.05
C LEU A 293 -26.13 10.19 4.01
N PRO A 294 -25.78 10.36 2.72
CA PRO A 294 -26.77 10.41 1.66
C PRO A 294 -27.45 9.04 1.47
N PRO A 295 -28.61 9.00 0.77
CA PRO A 295 -29.24 7.74 0.39
C PRO A 295 -28.24 6.83 -0.34
N ILE A 296 -28.21 5.54 -0.02
CA ILE A 296 -27.36 4.56 -0.76
C ILE A 296 -28.13 3.85 -1.87
N GLY A 297 -29.46 3.99 -1.90
CA GLY A 297 -30.34 3.31 -2.86
C GLY A 297 -30.16 1.79 -2.85
N LYS A 298 -29.97 1.21 -4.04
CA LYS A 298 -29.60 -0.21 -4.23
C LYS A 298 -28.08 -0.43 -4.28
N GLY A 299 -27.30 0.61 -4.03
CA GLY A 299 -25.85 0.54 -3.96
C GLY A 299 -25.38 -0.14 -2.68
N LYS A 300 -24.05 -0.19 -2.54
CA LYS A 300 -23.37 -0.74 -1.37
C LYS A 300 -22.25 0.21 -0.99
N LEU A 301 -22.20 0.58 0.29
CA LEU A 301 -21.22 1.51 0.84
C LEU A 301 -20.14 0.75 1.63
N TYR A 302 -18.90 0.86 1.17
CA TYR A 302 -17.70 0.45 1.88
C TYR A 302 -17.12 1.68 2.59
N ILE A 303 -16.93 1.60 3.90
CA ILE A 303 -16.37 2.69 4.69
C ILE A 303 -15.00 2.25 5.19
N TRP A 304 -13.95 2.86 4.67
CA TRP A 304 -12.59 2.63 5.13
C TRP A 304 -12.22 3.66 6.19
N CYS A 305 -11.81 3.21 7.35
CA CYS A 305 -11.34 4.05 8.44
C CYS A 305 -9.82 4.00 8.47
N VAL A 306 -9.18 5.15 8.55
CA VAL A 306 -7.73 5.27 8.64
C VAL A 306 -7.35 6.23 9.75
N ASP A 307 -6.23 5.94 10.38
CA ASP A 307 -5.51 6.81 11.29
C ASP A 307 -4.01 6.46 11.22
N ALA A 308 -3.19 6.98 12.13
CA ALA A 308 -1.76 6.73 12.09
C ALA A 308 -1.38 5.24 12.30
N ASP A 309 -2.05 4.53 13.21
CA ASP A 309 -1.58 3.21 13.70
C ASP A 309 -2.65 2.11 13.79
N GLY A 310 -3.87 2.39 13.36
CA GLY A 310 -5.02 1.50 13.34
C GLY A 310 -5.92 1.65 14.58
N THR A 311 -5.50 2.34 15.64
CA THR A 311 -6.21 2.30 16.93
C THR A 311 -7.59 2.95 16.88
N SER A 312 -7.66 4.24 16.55
CA SER A 312 -8.90 4.99 16.44
C SER A 312 -9.71 4.52 15.24
N ALA A 313 -9.04 4.23 14.12
CA ALA A 313 -9.66 3.72 12.92
C ALA A 313 -10.40 2.40 13.14
N CYS A 314 -9.80 1.42 13.83
CA CYS A 314 -10.44 0.13 14.08
C CYS A 314 -11.56 0.22 15.11
N GLN A 315 -11.46 1.10 16.10
CA GLN A 315 -12.58 1.36 17.01
C GLN A 315 -13.77 2.01 16.27
N ALA A 316 -13.50 2.92 15.33
CA ALA A 316 -14.53 3.52 14.47
C ALA A 316 -15.17 2.49 13.53
N ALA A 317 -14.36 1.67 12.85
CA ALA A 317 -14.85 0.61 11.96
C ALA A 317 -15.71 -0.42 12.71
N GLN A 318 -15.29 -0.82 13.91
CA GLN A 318 -16.07 -1.71 14.78
C GLN A 318 -17.42 -1.09 15.14
N TRP A 319 -17.43 0.18 15.54
CA TRP A 319 -18.67 0.89 15.87
C TRP A 319 -19.59 1.01 14.64
N LEU A 320 -19.04 1.36 13.47
CA LEU A 320 -19.79 1.44 12.21
C LEU A 320 -20.48 0.11 11.87
N GLN A 321 -19.79 -1.02 12.03
CA GLN A 321 -20.41 -2.34 11.83
C GLN A 321 -21.57 -2.58 12.80
N GLN A 322 -21.39 -2.23 14.09
CA GLN A 322 -22.46 -2.33 15.11
C GLN A 322 -23.63 -1.38 14.82
N SER A 323 -23.38 -0.27 14.13
CA SER A 323 -24.36 0.73 13.72
C SER A 323 -25.00 0.46 12.35
N GLY A 324 -24.79 -0.72 11.77
CA GLY A 324 -25.48 -1.15 10.55
C GLY A 324 -24.68 -0.98 9.25
N TYR A 325 -23.38 -0.70 9.33
CA TYR A 325 -22.47 -0.63 8.17
C TYR A 325 -21.52 -1.84 8.17
N PRO A 326 -21.98 -3.04 7.80
CA PRO A 326 -21.22 -4.30 7.95
C PRO A 326 -19.95 -4.36 7.08
N ASP A 327 -19.86 -3.52 6.05
CA ASP A 327 -18.71 -3.41 5.16
C ASP A 327 -17.73 -2.31 5.57
N ALA A 328 -17.88 -1.73 6.77
CA ALA A 328 -16.88 -0.83 7.33
C ALA A 328 -15.61 -1.61 7.72
N ARG A 329 -14.44 -1.09 7.38
CA ARG A 329 -13.12 -1.69 7.66
C ARG A 329 -12.15 -0.62 8.14
N CYS A 330 -11.16 -1.00 8.95
CA CYS A 330 -9.95 -0.23 9.20
C CYS A 330 -8.76 -0.90 8.54
N ILE A 331 -7.72 -0.13 8.22
CA ILE A 331 -6.42 -0.70 7.86
C ILE A 331 -5.77 -1.24 9.14
N THR A 332 -5.48 -2.54 9.19
CA THR A 332 -4.68 -3.14 10.27
C THR A 332 -3.32 -2.45 10.31
N GLY A 333 -2.95 -1.84 11.44
CA GLY A 333 -1.70 -1.09 11.59
C GLY A 333 -1.72 0.34 11.05
N GLY A 334 -2.87 0.81 10.54
CA GLY A 334 -3.09 2.20 10.11
C GLY A 334 -2.24 2.63 8.91
N LEU A 335 -2.05 3.94 8.77
CA LEU A 335 -1.26 4.51 7.67
C LEU A 335 0.24 4.21 7.77
N ARG A 336 0.77 3.90 8.95
CA ARG A 336 2.14 3.37 9.05
C ARG A 336 2.30 2.07 8.25
N GLU A 337 1.31 1.19 8.33
CA GLU A 337 1.29 -0.03 7.54
C GLU A 337 1.19 0.26 6.03
N TRP A 338 0.38 1.25 5.65
CA TRP A 338 0.34 1.73 4.27
C TRP A 338 1.72 2.22 3.80
N GLN A 339 2.37 3.11 4.56
CA GLN A 339 3.66 3.69 4.23
C GLN A 339 4.77 2.64 4.16
N ASN A 340 4.73 1.63 5.01
CA ASN A 340 5.66 0.50 4.96
C ASN A 340 5.58 -0.27 3.64
N ARG A 341 4.39 -0.36 3.04
CA ARG A 341 4.14 -1.10 1.79
C ARG A 341 4.34 -0.25 0.54
N TYR A 342 3.85 0.98 0.58
CA TYR A 342 3.64 1.82 -0.61
C TYR A 342 4.32 3.19 -0.50
N GLY A 343 5.01 3.48 0.60
CA GLY A 343 5.54 4.81 0.89
C GLY A 343 4.42 5.86 0.91
N GLU A 344 4.67 7.00 0.26
CA GLU A 344 3.69 8.08 0.10
C GLU A 344 2.72 7.84 -1.08
N GLY A 345 2.68 6.63 -1.65
CA GLY A 345 1.76 6.28 -2.72
C GLY A 345 0.31 6.56 -2.32
N LEU A 346 -0.44 7.25 -3.19
CA LEU A 346 -1.83 7.70 -2.95
C LEU A 346 -2.03 8.70 -1.80
N LEU A 347 -0.99 9.20 -1.14
CA LEU A 347 -1.14 10.21 -0.09
C LEU A 347 -0.92 11.62 -0.68
N TRP A 348 -2.00 12.37 -0.82
CA TRP A 348 -2.02 13.74 -1.32
C TRP A 348 -1.74 14.73 -0.20
N SER A 349 -0.76 15.60 -0.40
CA SER A 349 -0.59 16.79 0.44
C SER A 349 -1.48 17.92 -0.07
N GLU A 350 -2.11 18.65 0.84
CA GLU A 350 -2.83 19.90 0.54
C GLU A 350 -1.89 21.09 0.32
N THR A 351 -0.60 20.93 0.62
CA THR A 351 0.40 22.01 0.51
C THR A 351 1.18 22.00 -0.81
N ARG A 352 0.87 21.06 -1.72
CA ARG A 352 1.61 20.82 -2.96
C ARG A 352 0.80 21.08 -4.21
#